data_AF-A0A2M8ZAQ7-F1
#
_entry.id   AF-A0A2M8ZAQ7-F1
#
_cell.length_a   1.000
_cell.length_b   1.000
_cell.length_c   1.000
_cell.angle_alpha   90.00
_cell.angle_beta   90.00
_cell.angle_gamma   90.00
#
_symmetry.space_group_name_H-M   'P 1'
#
loop_
_entity.id
_entity.type
_entity.pdbx_description
1 polymer ?
#
loop_
_entity_poly.entity_id
_entity_poly.type
_entity_poly.pdbx_seq_one_letter_code
_entity_poly.pdbx_strand_id
1 'polypeptide(L)'
;MIEETNMNEYRSLLDRLKRNRENVPLELLTTKYQKSYNQLKEKLRSMTKEILQDIVLSNLQIERNHANEKYMEINTAIRESGILVKVSHAVFLQQNADQVLEYANQLREVVHRIVKECEEAI
;
A
#
# COMPACT_ATOMS: atom_id res chain seq x y z
N MET A 1 7.71 -9.37 -9.18
CA MET A 1 6.73 -10.23 -8.49
C MET A 1 7.18 -10.28 -7.05
N ILE A 2 6.33 -9.93 -6.09
CA ILE A 2 6.73 -9.90 -4.69
C ILE A 2 7.13 -11.32 -4.29
N GLU A 3 8.37 -11.49 -3.84
CA GLU A 3 8.87 -12.79 -3.42
C GLU A 3 8.07 -13.29 -2.20
N GLU A 4 7.79 -14.59 -2.15
CA GLU A 4 7.04 -15.22 -1.06
C GLU A 4 7.68 -14.93 0.32
N THR A 5 9.02 -14.93 0.38
CA THR A 5 9.80 -14.57 1.57
C THR A 5 9.49 -13.15 2.06
N ASN A 6 9.33 -12.18 1.16
CA ASN A 6 9.02 -10.79 1.50
C ASN A 6 7.59 -10.66 2.07
N MET A 7 6.64 -11.43 1.55
CA MET A 7 5.28 -11.47 2.09
C MET A 7 5.21 -12.14 3.47
N ASN A 8 6.03 -13.16 3.71
CA ASN A 8 6.13 -13.82 5.02
C ASN A 8 6.73 -12.86 6.08
N GLU A 9 7.78 -12.12 5.74
CA GLU A 9 8.33 -11.07 6.61
C GLU A 9 7.24 -10.02 6.92
N TYR A 10 6.52 -9.56 5.89
CA TYR A 10 5.47 -8.55 6.05
C TYR A 10 4.37 -9.00 7.02
N ARG A 11 3.85 -10.22 6.87
CA ARG A 11 2.86 -10.81 7.78
C ARG A 11 3.40 -10.90 9.22
N SER A 12 4.64 -11.34 9.39
CA SER A 12 5.30 -11.41 10.71
C SER A 12 5.40 -10.04 11.40
N LEU A 13 5.71 -8.98 10.64
CA LEU A 13 5.76 -7.61 11.16
C LEU A 13 4.38 -7.06 11.54
N LEU A 14 3.34 -7.37 10.77
CA LEU A 14 1.96 -7.02 11.11
C LEU A 14 1.52 -7.71 12.41
N ASP A 15 1.80 -9.01 12.54
CA ASP A 15 1.53 -9.78 13.75
C ASP A 15 2.29 -9.23 14.96
N ARG A 16 3.54 -8.79 14.76
CA ARG A 16 4.31 -8.11 15.82
C ARG A 16 3.66 -6.79 16.22
N LEU A 17 3.18 -6.00 15.27
CA LEU A 17 2.48 -4.75 15.56
C LEU A 17 1.20 -5.00 16.36
N LYS A 18 0.43 -6.03 15.97
CA LYS A 18 -0.78 -6.48 16.66
C LYS A 18 -0.48 -6.86 18.11
N ARG A 19 0.46 -7.78 18.33
CA ARG A 19 0.88 -8.22 19.67
C ARG A 19 1.40 -7.08 20.54
N ASN A 20 2.16 -6.14 19.97
CA ASN A 20 2.64 -4.98 20.72
C ASN A 20 1.46 -4.18 21.30
N ARG A 21 0.39 -3.97 20.54
CA ARG A 21 -0.77 -3.17 20.98
C ARG A 21 -1.69 -3.90 21.92
N GLU A 22 -1.80 -5.22 21.78
CA GLU A 22 -2.60 -6.06 22.68
C GLU A 22 -1.95 -6.22 24.05
N ASN A 23 -0.62 -6.29 24.10
CA ASN A 23 0.12 -6.65 25.32
C ASN A 23 0.84 -5.47 25.99
N VAL A 24 0.99 -4.32 25.31
CA VAL A 24 1.71 -3.15 25.86
C VAL A 24 0.82 -1.92 25.78
N PRO A 25 0.61 -1.20 26.91
CA PRO A 25 -0.11 0.07 26.92
C PRO A 25 0.47 1.07 25.90
N LEU A 26 -0.42 1.81 25.24
CA LEU A 26 -0.03 2.78 24.22
C LEU A 26 0.98 3.81 24.75
N GLU A 27 0.82 4.28 25.98
CA GLU A 27 1.73 5.22 26.62
C GLU A 27 3.18 4.69 26.66
N LEU A 28 3.37 3.41 27.02
CA LEU A 28 4.70 2.78 27.04
C LEU A 28 5.24 2.57 25.63
N LEU A 29 4.39 2.25 24.66
CA LEU A 29 4.78 2.16 23.24
C LEU A 29 5.26 3.50 22.69
N THR A 30 4.70 4.61 23.14
CA THR A 30 5.04 5.96 22.66
C THR A 30 6.10 6.68 23.50
N THR A 31 6.50 6.11 24.65
CA THR A 31 7.55 6.66 25.53
C THR A 31 8.75 5.71 25.61
N LYS A 32 8.69 4.70 26.48
CA LYS A 32 9.78 3.75 26.76
C LYS A 32 10.21 2.97 25.51
N TYR A 33 9.26 2.56 24.68
CA TYR A 33 9.51 1.75 23.47
C TYR A 33 9.35 2.53 22.16
N GLN A 34 9.32 3.87 22.24
CA GLN A 34 9.01 4.74 21.09
C GLN A 34 9.88 4.45 19.86
N LYS A 35 11.20 4.30 20.05
CA LYS A 35 12.14 4.08 18.95
C LYS A 35 11.84 2.80 18.17
N SER A 36 11.74 1.66 18.88
CA SER A 36 11.49 0.36 18.24
C SER A 36 10.08 0.27 17.67
N TYR A 37 9.10 0.89 18.32
CA TYR A 37 7.73 0.96 17.82
C TYR A 37 7.63 1.78 16.53
N ASN A 38 8.29 2.94 16.46
CA ASN A 38 8.32 3.77 15.26
C ASN A 38 9.08 3.07 14.12
N GLN A 39 10.22 2.42 14.40
CA GLN A 39 10.96 1.65 13.40
C GLN A 39 10.11 0.54 12.77
N LEU A 40 9.32 -0.19 13.59
CA LEU A 40 8.38 -1.19 13.10
C LEU A 40 7.34 -0.56 12.15
N LYS A 41 6.76 0.58 12.54
CA LYS A 41 5.79 1.29 11.69
C LYS A 41 6.42 1.76 10.37
N GLU A 42 7.64 2.30 10.39
CA GLU A 42 8.31 2.74 9.16
C GLU A 42 8.66 1.56 8.24
N LYS A 43 9.14 0.44 8.78
CA LYS A 43 9.39 -0.77 7.97
C LYS A 43 8.10 -1.27 7.31
N LEU A 44 6.99 -1.30 8.06
CA LEU A 44 5.67 -1.63 7.50
C LEU A 44 5.24 -0.64 6.41
N ARG A 45 5.46 0.67 6.58
CA ARG A 45 5.18 1.66 5.53
C ARG A 45 5.99 1.40 4.27
N SER A 46 7.29 1.16 4.40
CA SER A 46 8.17 0.89 3.24
C SER A 46 7.72 -0.36 2.49
N MET A 47 7.54 -1.48 3.19
CA MET A 47 7.11 -2.73 2.54
C MET A 47 5.71 -2.59 1.92
N THR A 48 4.79 -1.88 2.58
CA THR A 48 3.46 -1.62 1.99
C THR A 48 3.58 -0.83 0.69
N LYS A 49 4.44 0.19 0.66
CA LYS A 49 4.69 0.97 -0.56
C LYS A 49 5.26 0.09 -1.69
N GLU A 50 6.25 -0.75 -1.38
CA GLU A 50 6.84 -1.67 -2.35
C GLU A 50 5.80 -2.65 -2.90
N ILE A 51 4.98 -3.25 -2.03
CA ILE A 51 3.86 -4.14 -2.40
C ILE A 51 2.89 -3.44 -3.36
N LEU A 52 2.47 -2.21 -3.02
CA LEU A 52 1.57 -1.43 -3.87
C LEU A 52 2.19 -1.12 -5.23
N GLN A 53 3.46 -0.70 -5.26
CA GLN A 53 4.16 -0.40 -6.52
C GLN A 53 4.27 -1.63 -7.40
N ASP A 54 4.68 -2.77 -6.85
CA ASP A 54 4.80 -4.03 -7.57
C ASP A 54 3.48 -4.47 -8.21
N ILE A 55 2.37 -4.37 -7.47
CA ILE A 55 1.05 -4.80 -7.96
C ILE A 55 0.50 -3.80 -8.99
N VAL A 56 0.49 -2.51 -8.65
CA VAL A 56 -0.15 -1.47 -9.48
C VAL A 56 0.59 -1.27 -10.80
N LEU A 57 1.92 -1.24 -10.76
CA LEU A 57 2.75 -0.97 -11.95
C LEU A 57 2.97 -2.21 -12.82
N SER A 58 2.57 -3.40 -12.34
CA SER A 58 2.69 -4.63 -13.12
C SER A 58 1.93 -4.52 -14.45
N ASN A 59 2.68 -4.65 -15.55
CA ASN A 59 2.21 -4.54 -16.93
C ASN A 59 1.57 -3.18 -17.27
N LEU A 60 1.86 -2.13 -16.51
CA LEU A 60 1.41 -0.78 -16.83
C LEU A 60 2.27 -0.22 -17.97
N GLN A 61 1.64 0.15 -19.07
CA GLN A 61 2.29 0.79 -20.21
C GLN A 61 1.58 2.11 -20.52
N ILE A 62 2.34 3.20 -20.57
CA ILE A 62 1.82 4.53 -20.88
C ILE A 62 2.65 5.08 -22.03
N GLU A 63 1.99 5.52 -23.10
CA GLU A 63 2.66 6.14 -24.23
C GLU A 63 3.39 7.42 -23.77
N ARG A 64 4.64 7.57 -24.21
CA ARG A 64 5.51 8.67 -23.78
C ARG A 64 4.91 10.05 -24.05
N ASN A 65 4.18 10.21 -25.16
CA ASN A 65 3.57 11.47 -25.56
C ASN A 65 2.44 11.91 -24.63
N HIS A 66 1.76 10.95 -23.98
CA HIS A 66 0.65 11.18 -23.06
C HIS A 66 1.04 11.04 -21.58
N ALA A 67 2.31 10.74 -21.28
CA ALA A 67 2.76 10.36 -19.94
C ALA A 67 2.48 11.43 -18.87
N ASN A 68 2.68 12.72 -19.18
CA ASN A 68 2.46 13.81 -18.23
C ASN A 68 0.97 13.98 -17.88
N GLU A 69 0.11 13.94 -18.90
CA GLU A 69 -1.34 14.02 -18.74
C GLU A 69 -1.87 12.83 -17.95
N LYS A 70 -1.48 11.61 -18.36
CA LYS A 70 -1.88 10.37 -17.67
C LYS A 70 -1.39 10.31 -16.24
N TYR A 71 -0.20 10.85 -15.95
CA TYR A 71 0.27 10.96 -14.57
C TYR A 71 -0.65 11.84 -13.71
N MET A 72 -1.16 12.96 -14.24
CA MET A 72 -2.08 13.83 -13.50
C MET A 72 -3.44 13.16 -13.28
N GLU A 73 -3.98 12.51 -14.31
CA GLU A 73 -5.25 11.77 -14.23
C GLU A 73 -5.16 10.62 -13.23
N ILE A 74 -4.10 9.81 -13.30
CA ILE A 74 -3.84 8.70 -12.38
C ILE A 74 -3.76 9.20 -10.94
N ASN A 75 -2.98 10.26 -10.66
CA ASN A 75 -2.87 10.77 -9.30
C ASN A 75 -4.20 11.32 -8.76
N THR A 76 -5.00 11.93 -9.63
CA THR A 76 -6.34 12.42 -9.28
C THR A 76 -7.26 11.25 -8.94
N ALA A 77 -7.33 10.24 -9.80
CA ALA A 77 -8.14 9.04 -9.60
C ALA A 77 -7.72 8.26 -8.35
N ILE A 78 -6.41 8.12 -8.10
CA ILE A 78 -5.87 7.49 -6.87
C ILE A 78 -6.36 8.26 -5.63
N ARG A 79 -6.25 9.59 -5.63
CA ARG A 79 -6.69 10.43 -4.50
C ARG A 79 -8.18 10.29 -4.26
N GLU A 80 -8.98 10.37 -5.31
CA GLU A 80 -10.45 10.32 -5.23
C GLU A 80 -10.98 8.93 -4.87
N SER A 81 -10.25 7.86 -5.20
CA SER A 81 -10.62 6.49 -4.84
C SER A 81 -10.67 6.24 -3.33
N GLY A 82 -9.91 7.02 -2.54
CA GLY A 82 -9.75 6.79 -1.10
C GLY A 82 -9.04 5.48 -0.72
N ILE A 83 -8.52 4.71 -1.69
CA ILE A 83 -7.96 3.37 -1.46
C ILE A 83 -6.71 3.43 -0.58
N LEU A 84 -5.85 4.45 -0.73
CA LEU A 84 -4.66 4.60 0.11
C LEU A 84 -5.00 4.76 1.61
N VAL A 85 -6.16 5.36 1.92
CA VAL A 85 -6.65 5.45 3.31
C VAL A 85 -7.06 4.06 3.81
N LYS A 86 -7.76 3.29 2.98
CA LYS A 86 -8.15 1.90 3.30
C LYS A 86 -6.92 1.01 3.52
N VAL A 87 -5.88 1.15 2.70
CA VAL A 87 -4.59 0.47 2.90
C VAL A 87 -3.98 0.85 4.25
N SER A 88 -3.91 2.15 4.56
CA SER A 88 -3.40 2.62 5.86
C SER A 88 -4.16 2.01 7.04
N HIS A 89 -5.50 1.90 6.94
CA HIS A 89 -6.32 1.23 7.95
C HIS A 89 -6.04 -0.28 8.03
N ALA A 90 -5.91 -0.97 6.90
CA ALA A 90 -5.58 -2.40 6.87
C ALA A 90 -4.25 -2.69 7.58
N VAL A 91 -3.23 -1.85 7.35
CA VAL A 91 -1.92 -1.99 8.00
C VAL A 91 -1.97 -1.60 9.48
N PHE A 92 -2.39 -0.36 9.77
CA PHE A 92 -2.18 0.26 11.08
C PHE A 92 -3.37 0.17 12.01
N LEU A 93 -4.53 -0.32 11.59
CA LEU A 93 -5.67 -0.57 12.48
C LEU A 93 -6.00 -2.06 12.54
N GLN A 94 -6.11 -2.72 11.39
CA GLN A 94 -6.54 -4.13 11.32
C GLN A 94 -5.38 -5.14 11.34
N GLN A 95 -4.16 -4.71 10.96
CA GLN A 95 -2.99 -5.57 10.76
C GLN A 95 -3.25 -6.76 9.83
N ASN A 96 -4.01 -6.54 8.75
CA ASN A 96 -4.49 -7.59 7.86
C ASN A 96 -3.82 -7.51 6.49
N ALA A 97 -2.91 -8.45 6.21
CA ALA A 97 -2.19 -8.52 4.94
C ALA A 97 -3.10 -8.80 3.74
N ASP A 98 -4.13 -9.63 3.90
CA ASP A 98 -5.03 -10.01 2.81
C ASP A 98 -5.87 -8.82 2.37
N GLN A 99 -6.32 -7.98 3.31
CA GLN A 99 -6.97 -6.71 2.99
C GLN A 99 -6.04 -5.70 2.31
N VAL A 100 -4.76 -5.67 2.68
CA VAL A 100 -3.76 -4.84 1.96
C VAL A 100 -3.65 -5.28 0.49
N LEU A 101 -3.57 -6.58 0.24
CA LEU A 101 -3.49 -7.13 -1.11
C LEU A 101 -4.79 -6.89 -1.91
N GLU A 102 -5.94 -7.02 -1.29
CA GLU A 102 -7.23 -6.69 -1.90
C GLU A 102 -7.28 -5.22 -2.34
N TYR A 103 -6.91 -4.29 -1.45
CA TYR A 103 -6.86 -2.87 -1.78
C TYR A 103 -5.78 -2.53 -2.81
N ALA A 104 -4.65 -3.24 -2.82
CA ALA A 104 -3.64 -3.08 -3.87
C ALA A 104 -4.19 -3.45 -5.26
N ASN A 105 -4.98 -4.52 -5.35
CA ASN A 105 -5.65 -4.91 -6.59
C ASN A 105 -6.72 -3.90 -7.01
N GLN A 106 -7.53 -3.39 -6.08
CA GLN A 106 -8.48 -2.31 -6.39
C GLN A 106 -7.76 -1.04 -6.89
N LEU A 107 -6.61 -0.69 -6.28
CA LEU A 107 -5.81 0.44 -6.73
C LEU A 107 -5.27 0.22 -8.15
N ARG A 108 -4.83 -1.00 -8.45
CA ARG A 108 -4.40 -1.40 -9.79
C ARG A 108 -5.52 -1.21 -10.80
N GLU A 109 -6.73 -1.63 -10.50
CA GLU A 109 -7.89 -1.44 -11.39
C GLU A 109 -8.16 0.03 -11.69
N VAL A 110 -8.09 0.90 -10.68
CA VAL A 110 -8.23 2.35 -10.85
C VAL A 110 -7.18 2.88 -11.82
N VAL A 111 -5.90 2.55 -11.59
CA VAL A 111 -4.79 3.03 -12.44
C VAL A 111 -4.89 2.51 -13.87
N HIS A 112 -5.19 1.21 -14.03
CA HIS A 112 -5.26 0.57 -15.36
C HIS A 112 -6.47 1.07 -16.16
N ARG A 113 -7.57 1.44 -15.51
CA ARG A 113 -8.74 2.02 -16.18
C ARG A 113 -8.40 3.34 -16.88
N ILE A 114 -7.74 4.26 -16.18
CA ILE A 114 -7.32 5.57 -16.73
C ILE A 114 -6.40 5.41 -17.94
N VAL A 115 -5.55 4.39 -17.92
CA VAL A 115 -4.65 4.10 -19.05
C VAL A 115 -5.41 3.50 -20.24
N LYS A 116 -6.40 2.62 -20.01
CA LYS A 116 -7.20 1.98 -21.08
C LYS A 116 -8.21 2.91 -21.75
N GLU A 117 -8.78 3.87 -21.04
CA GLU A 117 -9.79 4.81 -21.59
C GLU A 117 -9.27 5.66 -22.77
N CYS A 118 -7.97 5.59 -23.12
CA CYS A 118 -7.40 6.19 -24.34
C CYS A 118 -7.45 5.30 -25.60
N GLU A 119 -7.61 3.98 -25.47
CA GLU A 119 -7.51 3.07 -26.63
C GLU A 119 -8.80 3.01 -27.47
N GLU A 120 -9.93 3.52 -26.95
CA GLU A 120 -11.24 3.44 -27.62
C GLU A 120 -11.68 4.75 -28.31
N ALA A 121 -10.83 5.79 -28.34
CA ALA A 121 -11.16 7.10 -28.90
C ALA A 121 -10.66 7.35 -30.34
N ILE A 122 -10.27 6.30 -31.07
CA ILE A 122 -9.77 6.39 -32.47
C ILE A 122 -10.62 5.52 -33.41
#